data_AF-A0A167TK75-F1
#
_entry.id   AF-A0A167TK75-F1
#
_cell.length_a   1.000
_cell.length_b   1.000
_cell.length_c   1.000
_cell.angle_alpha   90.00
_cell.angle_beta   90.00
_cell.angle_gamma   90.00
#
_symmetry.space_group_name_H-M   'P 1'
#
loop_
_entity.id
_entity.type
_entity.pdbx_description
1 polymer ?
#
loop_
_entity_poly.entity_id
_entity_poly.type
_entity_poly.pdbx_seq_one_letter_code
_entity_poly.pdbx_strand_id
1 'polypeptide(L)'
;MRRLFSPPEQLHNNIFRPPSKVLKEVLKAALMPPYRVLKTALMPPYKVLKTTLMPHLAILHRLTKRYTYPPRPECHFPLSIICSQRSPLELEAACFEFARAKMPAVLEKNDWTCAEATELNLIARALGKYQKPLPGVARLPRGVTAGKVLRAMENIRHAAVHREYLKAKDLWAMLRDGESLLILLKNEGRLASMKSLREEVTKYILKLKEDETDVKESIATAHNFAAVQIARLKQQEAEAVAQAEARRAAFRCSYGEQITALVANFHVKGATQIRQPSFEAAAAAFLLFFARFMRSAFMLVFDILCRLYAVLAGIFL
;
A
#
# COMPACT_ATOMS: atom_id res chain seq x y z
N MET A 1 -48.19 18.91 -32.43
CA MET A 1 -48.84 18.56 -31.14
C MET A 1 -48.03 17.39 -30.56
N ARG A 2 -47.22 17.51 -29.48
CA ARG A 2 -47.62 17.56 -28.04
C ARG A 2 -48.71 16.51 -27.77
N ARG A 3 -48.54 15.46 -26.97
CA ARG A 3 -47.97 15.36 -25.60
C ARG A 3 -47.90 13.88 -25.15
N LEU A 4 -46.97 13.63 -24.22
CA LEU A 4 -47.09 12.85 -22.97
C LEU A 4 -47.56 11.39 -23.01
N PHE A 5 -46.68 10.48 -22.58
CA PHE A 5 -47.01 9.53 -21.50
C PHE A 5 -45.74 9.08 -20.75
N SER A 6 -45.83 9.14 -19.42
CA SER A 6 -45.03 8.49 -18.37
C SER A 6 -45.92 8.50 -17.11
N PRO A 7 -45.71 7.71 -16.04
CA PRO A 7 -45.07 6.40 -15.84
C PRO A 7 -46.03 5.43 -15.05
N PRO A 8 -45.59 4.33 -14.37
CA PRO A 8 -45.12 4.48 -12.97
C PRO A 8 -44.03 3.48 -12.45
N GLU A 9 -43.36 3.95 -11.39
CA GLU A 9 -42.88 3.28 -10.15
C GLU A 9 -41.88 2.10 -10.18
N GLN A 10 -40.64 2.33 -9.71
CA GLN A 10 -40.12 2.17 -8.33
C GLN A 10 -39.78 0.73 -7.94
N LEU A 11 -38.47 0.42 -7.85
CA LEU A 11 -37.83 -0.24 -6.70
C LEU A 11 -36.32 -0.36 -6.98
N HIS A 12 -35.48 0.42 -6.29
CA HIS A 12 -34.31 -0.09 -5.57
C HIS A 12 -33.62 1.05 -4.82
N ASN A 13 -33.71 0.94 -3.49
CA ASN A 13 -32.99 1.74 -2.53
C ASN A 13 -31.52 1.32 -2.46
N ASN A 14 -30.66 2.34 -2.29
CA ASN A 14 -29.46 2.40 -1.44
C ASN A 14 -28.44 1.26 -1.50
N ILE A 15 -27.20 1.58 -1.92
CA ILE A 15 -25.95 1.26 -1.22
C ILE A 15 -24.79 2.11 -1.81
N PHE A 16 -24.08 2.80 -0.90
CA PHE A 16 -22.76 3.46 -1.05
C PHE A 16 -22.59 4.71 -1.95
N ARG A 17 -22.81 5.89 -1.36
CA ARG A 17 -22.12 7.15 -1.72
C ARG A 17 -21.06 7.47 -0.64
N PRO A 18 -19.84 7.90 -0.99
CA PRO A 18 -18.85 8.34 0.00
C PRO A 18 -19.13 9.79 0.47
N PRO A 19 -18.71 10.18 1.69
CA PRO A 19 -19.15 11.40 2.35
C PRO A 19 -18.27 12.60 1.95
N SER A 20 -18.53 13.20 0.77
CA SER A 20 -17.80 14.41 0.33
C SER A 20 -18.18 15.69 1.08
N LYS A 21 -19.31 15.69 1.81
CA LYS A 21 -19.75 16.84 2.64
C LYS A 21 -19.09 16.88 4.02
N VAL A 22 -18.85 15.73 4.66
CA VAL A 22 -18.23 15.68 6.00
C VAL A 22 -16.74 16.04 5.93
N LEU A 23 -16.03 15.56 4.91
CA LEU A 23 -14.60 15.85 4.75
C LEU A 23 -14.32 17.33 4.42
N LYS A 24 -15.23 18.01 3.70
CA LYS A 24 -15.12 19.43 3.38
C LYS A 24 -15.36 20.33 4.59
N GLU A 25 -16.32 19.98 5.46
CA GLU A 25 -16.58 20.75 6.69
C GLU A 25 -15.50 20.53 7.77
N VAL A 26 -14.93 19.32 7.87
CA VAL A 26 -13.80 19.05 8.76
C VAL A 26 -12.51 19.77 8.32
N LEU A 27 -12.23 19.85 7.02
CA LEU A 27 -11.08 20.61 6.51
C LEU A 27 -11.24 22.14 6.68
N LYS A 28 -12.48 22.63 6.56
CA LYS A 28 -12.81 24.05 6.71
C LYS A 28 -12.73 24.52 8.18
N ALA A 29 -12.99 23.62 9.13
CA ALA A 29 -12.80 23.87 10.56
C ALA A 29 -11.34 23.73 11.04
N ALA A 30 -10.51 22.95 10.34
CA ALA A 30 -9.11 22.71 10.70
C ALA A 30 -8.12 23.75 10.13
N LEU A 31 -8.51 24.50 9.10
CA LEU A 31 -7.65 25.49 8.43
C LEU A 31 -8.12 26.94 8.71
N MET A 32 -7.83 27.39 9.93
CA MET A 32 -7.49 28.78 10.37
C MET A 32 -8.59 29.73 10.94
N PRO A 33 -8.28 30.59 11.95
CA PRO A 33 -7.44 30.36 13.14
C PRO A 33 -7.97 31.05 14.45
N PRO A 34 -7.19 31.05 15.55
CA PRO A 34 -6.58 32.35 15.89
C PRO A 34 -5.05 32.25 15.96
N TYR A 35 -4.41 32.79 14.92
CA TYR A 35 -2.96 32.92 14.78
C TYR A 35 -2.39 34.03 15.67
N ARG A 36 -3.18 34.58 16.61
CA ARG A 36 -2.76 35.59 17.59
C ARG A 36 -2.29 35.00 18.91
N VAL A 37 -2.61 33.74 19.22
CA VAL A 37 -2.21 33.08 20.48
C VAL A 37 -0.92 32.26 20.35
N LEU A 38 -0.61 31.75 19.15
CA LEU A 38 0.62 30.98 18.89
C LEU A 38 1.89 31.85 18.74
N LYS A 39 1.75 33.17 18.61
CA LYS A 39 2.87 34.10 18.41
C LYS A 39 3.62 34.46 19.70
N THR A 40 3.01 34.24 20.87
CA THR A 40 3.59 34.59 22.19
C THR A 40 4.05 33.38 23.02
N ALA A 41 3.76 32.14 22.61
CA ALA A 41 4.04 30.94 23.42
C ALA A 41 5.12 29.99 22.86
N LEU A 42 5.68 30.23 21.67
CA LEU A 42 6.59 29.30 20.99
C LEU A 42 8.05 29.79 20.93
N MET A 43 8.60 30.07 22.10
CA MET A 43 10.00 29.82 22.45
C MET A 43 9.96 29.33 23.90
N PRO A 44 10.42 28.13 24.30
CA PRO A 44 11.11 27.04 23.58
C PRO A 44 10.14 25.85 23.31
N PRO A 45 10.38 24.87 22.40
CA PRO A 45 11.63 24.11 22.30
C PRO A 45 11.89 23.37 20.94
N TYR A 46 13.01 23.67 20.30
CA TYR A 46 13.59 22.82 19.24
C TYR A 46 13.86 21.36 19.71
N LYS A 47 13.99 21.14 21.04
CA LYS A 47 14.17 19.79 21.63
C LYS A 47 12.92 18.91 21.57
N VAL A 48 11.70 19.43 21.74
CA VAL A 48 10.48 18.58 21.71
C VAL A 48 10.10 18.24 20.28
N LEU A 49 10.26 19.16 19.32
CA LEU A 49 10.07 18.85 17.90
C LEU A 49 11.04 17.76 17.43
N LYS A 50 12.29 17.74 17.92
CA LYS A 50 13.26 16.69 17.60
C LYS A 50 12.94 15.34 18.26
N THR A 51 12.45 15.30 19.50
CA THR A 51 12.11 14.03 20.18
C THR A 51 10.78 13.44 19.73
N THR A 52 9.82 14.28 19.32
CA THR A 52 8.47 13.83 18.98
C THR A 52 8.30 13.59 17.47
N LEU A 53 8.98 14.35 16.60
CA LEU A 53 8.85 14.21 15.14
C LEU A 53 9.84 13.19 14.53
N MET A 54 11.02 13.00 15.13
CA MET A 54 12.03 12.05 14.62
C MET A 54 11.61 10.58 14.67
N PRO A 55 10.87 10.08 15.68
CA PRO A 55 10.32 8.71 15.66
C PRO A 55 9.35 8.53 14.50
N HIS A 56 8.52 9.54 14.20
CA HIS A 56 7.56 9.49 13.10
C HIS A 56 8.23 9.62 11.72
N LEU A 57 9.29 10.42 11.57
CA LEU A 57 10.11 10.45 10.36
C LEU A 57 10.90 9.14 10.17
N ALA A 58 11.39 8.51 11.24
CA ALA A 58 12.03 7.20 11.17
C ALA A 58 11.03 6.08 10.85
N ILE A 59 9.77 6.20 11.29
CA ILE A 59 8.66 5.33 10.89
C ILE A 59 8.32 5.56 9.41
N LEU A 60 8.22 6.80 8.93
CA LEU A 60 7.99 7.11 7.52
C LEU A 60 9.15 6.67 6.62
N HIS A 61 10.40 6.80 7.07
CA HIS A 61 11.58 6.32 6.36
C HIS A 61 11.72 4.78 6.40
N ARG A 62 11.25 4.13 7.47
CA ARG A 62 11.10 2.65 7.51
C ARG A 62 9.94 2.18 6.64
N LEU A 63 8.86 2.93 6.54
CA LEU A 63 7.75 2.61 5.64
C LEU A 63 8.18 2.78 4.18
N THR A 64 8.95 3.82 3.84
CA THR A 64 9.46 3.99 2.47
C THR A 64 10.56 2.98 2.11
N LYS A 65 11.42 2.54 3.05
CA LYS A 65 12.40 1.45 2.82
C LYS A 65 11.80 0.03 2.88
N ARG A 66 10.67 -0.19 3.56
CA ARG A 66 9.97 -1.50 3.61
C ARG A 66 8.98 -1.71 2.47
N TYR A 67 8.70 -0.68 1.68
CA TYR A 67 7.95 -0.78 0.43
C TYR A 67 8.87 -0.87 -0.81
N THR A 68 9.99 -1.59 -0.70
CA THR A 68 10.36 -2.44 -1.84
C THR A 68 9.32 -3.55 -1.85
N TYR A 69 8.24 -3.35 -2.62
CA TYR A 69 7.32 -4.43 -2.92
C TYR A 69 8.19 -5.63 -3.36
N PRO A 70 8.09 -6.81 -2.71
CA PRO A 70 8.58 -8.01 -3.37
C PRO A 70 7.90 -8.04 -4.76
N PRO A 71 8.58 -8.49 -5.82
CA PRO A 71 7.95 -8.61 -7.13
C PRO A 71 6.62 -9.34 -6.92
N ARG A 72 5.50 -8.65 -7.16
CA ARG A 72 4.18 -9.24 -6.93
C ARG A 72 4.12 -10.49 -7.80
N PRO A 73 3.65 -11.62 -7.25
CA PRO A 73 3.52 -12.83 -8.05
C PRO A 73 2.62 -12.51 -9.24
N GLU A 74 3.12 -12.75 -10.46
CA GLU A 74 2.32 -12.76 -11.70
C GLU A 74 0.99 -13.49 -11.43
N CYS A 75 -0.16 -13.00 -11.91
CA CYS A 75 -1.49 -13.55 -11.61
C CYS A 75 -1.50 -15.08 -11.46
N HIS A 76 -1.40 -15.55 -10.22
CA HIS A 76 -1.35 -16.96 -9.88
C HIS A 76 -2.78 -17.40 -9.65
N PHE A 77 -3.32 -18.13 -10.62
CA PHE A 77 -4.66 -18.67 -10.51
C PHE A 77 -4.58 -19.94 -9.67
N PRO A 78 -5.23 -20.00 -8.49
CA PRO A 78 -5.36 -21.27 -7.80
C PRO A 78 -6.15 -22.21 -8.71
N LEU A 79 -5.56 -23.34 -9.10
CA LEU A 79 -6.27 -24.35 -9.89
C LEU A 79 -7.55 -24.80 -9.18
N SER A 80 -7.65 -24.63 -7.87
CA SER A 80 -8.82 -25.01 -7.08
C SER A 80 -10.13 -24.35 -7.53
N ILE A 81 -10.11 -23.21 -8.24
CA ILE A 81 -11.33 -22.56 -8.74
C ILE A 81 -11.77 -23.13 -10.10
N ILE A 82 -10.84 -23.56 -10.96
CA ILE A 82 -11.14 -24.10 -12.30
C ILE A 82 -11.22 -25.64 -12.29
N CYS A 83 -10.40 -26.28 -11.47
CA CYS A 83 -10.41 -27.72 -11.18
C CYS A 83 -11.21 -28.06 -9.92
N SER A 84 -12.18 -27.22 -9.52
CA SER A 84 -13.23 -27.66 -8.61
C SER A 84 -14.07 -28.73 -9.33
N GLN A 85 -13.63 -29.97 -9.17
CA GLN A 85 -14.30 -31.25 -9.42
C GLN A 85 -14.69 -31.68 -10.86
N ARG A 86 -14.72 -30.81 -11.89
CA ARG A 86 -15.25 -31.22 -13.21
C ARG A 86 -14.23 -31.59 -14.30
N SER A 87 -13.16 -30.82 -14.52
CA SER A 87 -12.33 -31.03 -15.72
C SER A 87 -11.44 -32.28 -15.70
N PRO A 88 -10.73 -32.64 -14.61
CA PRO A 88 -10.00 -33.92 -14.56
C PRO A 88 -10.98 -35.09 -14.59
N LEU A 89 -12.15 -34.95 -13.94
CA LEU A 89 -13.21 -35.96 -13.91
C LEU A 89 -13.76 -36.26 -15.31
N GLU A 90 -13.96 -35.23 -16.14
CA GLU A 90 -14.41 -35.42 -17.53
C GLU A 90 -13.34 -36.11 -18.40
N LEU A 91 -12.06 -35.79 -18.19
CA LEU A 91 -10.96 -36.46 -18.89
C LEU A 91 -10.76 -37.90 -18.41
N GLU A 92 -10.89 -38.15 -17.10
CA GLU A 92 -10.87 -39.49 -16.50
C GLU A 92 -12.03 -40.32 -17.03
N ALA A 93 -13.25 -39.77 -17.06
CA ALA A 93 -14.42 -40.43 -17.61
C ALA A 93 -14.27 -40.74 -19.11
N ALA A 94 -13.72 -39.82 -19.91
CA ALA A 94 -13.46 -40.05 -21.33
C ALA A 94 -12.43 -41.19 -21.53
N CYS A 95 -11.35 -41.18 -20.74
CA CYS A 95 -10.34 -42.23 -20.77
C CYS A 95 -10.93 -43.59 -20.35
N PHE A 96 -11.72 -43.61 -19.27
CA PHE A 96 -12.35 -44.82 -18.74
C PHE A 96 -13.33 -45.44 -19.75
N GLU A 97 -14.21 -44.64 -20.34
CA GLU A 97 -15.15 -45.12 -21.36
C GLU A 97 -14.43 -45.71 -22.58
N PHE A 98 -13.35 -45.04 -23.02
CA PHE A 98 -12.51 -45.56 -24.09
C PHE A 98 -11.86 -46.89 -23.70
N ALA A 99 -11.25 -46.96 -22.51
CA ALA A 99 -10.59 -48.15 -22.00
C ALA A 99 -11.59 -49.30 -21.81
N ARG A 100 -12.81 -49.03 -21.34
CA ARG A 100 -13.88 -50.03 -21.23
C ARG A 100 -14.24 -50.62 -22.58
N ALA A 101 -14.29 -49.79 -23.62
CA ALA A 101 -14.63 -50.22 -24.97
C ALA A 101 -13.48 -50.92 -25.73
N LYS A 102 -12.21 -50.59 -25.42
CA LYS A 102 -11.05 -50.98 -26.24
C LYS A 102 -9.99 -51.81 -25.51
N MET A 103 -9.97 -51.74 -24.18
CA MET A 103 -8.96 -52.34 -23.31
C MET A 103 -9.57 -52.93 -22.01
N PRO A 104 -10.69 -53.70 -22.06
CA PRO A 104 -11.36 -54.16 -20.84
C PRO A 104 -10.43 -54.98 -19.92
N ALA A 105 -9.56 -55.81 -20.50
CA ALA A 105 -8.57 -56.58 -19.73
C ALA A 105 -7.60 -55.71 -18.90
N VAL A 106 -7.32 -54.47 -19.35
CA VAL A 106 -6.51 -53.52 -18.57
C VAL A 106 -7.31 -53.01 -17.37
N LEU A 107 -8.60 -52.74 -17.54
CA LEU A 107 -9.45 -52.30 -16.43
C LEU A 107 -9.57 -53.40 -15.38
N GLU A 108 -9.85 -54.64 -15.79
CA GLU A 108 -9.96 -55.80 -14.91
C GLU A 108 -8.66 -56.06 -14.15
N LYS A 109 -7.51 -56.04 -14.85
CA LYS A 109 -6.20 -56.28 -14.23
C LYS A 109 -5.84 -55.26 -13.13
N ASN A 110 -6.32 -54.02 -13.26
CA ASN A 110 -6.02 -52.94 -12.31
C ASN A 110 -7.20 -52.68 -11.34
N ASP A 111 -8.25 -53.50 -11.37
CA ASP A 111 -9.47 -53.34 -10.58
C ASP A 111 -10.12 -51.94 -10.74
N TRP A 112 -10.07 -51.41 -11.95
CA TRP A 112 -10.65 -50.11 -12.28
C TRP A 112 -12.12 -50.27 -12.67
N THR A 113 -13.00 -50.16 -11.67
CA THR A 113 -14.45 -50.40 -11.81
C THR A 113 -15.24 -49.17 -12.25
N CYS A 114 -14.72 -47.96 -12.02
CA CYS A 114 -15.32 -46.69 -12.45
C CYS A 114 -14.26 -45.66 -12.89
N ALA A 115 -14.71 -44.52 -13.41
CA ALA A 115 -13.82 -43.45 -13.88
C ALA A 115 -13.00 -42.83 -12.74
N GLU A 116 -13.59 -42.70 -11.55
CA GLU A 116 -12.95 -42.16 -10.36
C GLU A 116 -11.87 -43.08 -9.80
N ALA A 117 -12.00 -44.39 -10.02
CA ALA A 117 -10.96 -45.36 -9.69
C ALA A 117 -9.77 -45.30 -10.67
N THR A 118 -9.95 -44.65 -11.83
CA THR A 118 -8.88 -44.43 -12.81
C THR A 118 -8.25 -43.05 -12.64
N GLU A 119 -7.12 -42.98 -11.94
CA GLU A 119 -6.36 -41.73 -11.93
C GLU A 119 -5.89 -41.38 -13.36
N LEU A 120 -6.07 -40.13 -13.77
CA LEU A 120 -5.81 -39.67 -15.13
C LEU A 120 -4.41 -40.03 -15.66
N ASN A 121 -3.38 -39.89 -14.81
CA ASN A 121 -2.00 -40.25 -15.12
C ASN A 121 -1.81 -41.75 -15.34
N LEU A 122 -2.49 -42.60 -14.57
CA LEU A 122 -2.38 -44.06 -14.68
C LEU A 122 -3.05 -44.57 -15.96
N ILE A 123 -4.26 -44.11 -16.26
CA ILE A 123 -4.96 -44.51 -17.47
C ILE A 123 -4.29 -43.96 -18.73
N ALA A 124 -3.70 -42.75 -18.68
CA ALA A 124 -2.90 -42.22 -19.77
C ALA A 124 -1.64 -43.08 -20.06
N ARG A 125 -0.97 -43.58 -19.01
CA ARG A 125 0.15 -44.54 -19.16
C ARG A 125 -0.31 -45.85 -19.78
N ALA A 126 -1.49 -46.35 -19.40
CA ALA A 126 -2.07 -47.55 -20.00
C ALA A 126 -2.40 -47.35 -21.49
N LEU A 127 -3.01 -46.22 -21.84
CA LEU A 127 -3.27 -45.82 -23.23
C LEU A 127 -1.98 -45.72 -24.05
N GLY A 128 -0.89 -45.24 -23.46
CA GLY A 128 0.41 -45.17 -24.13
C GLY A 128 1.03 -46.54 -24.45
N LYS A 129 0.64 -47.59 -23.71
CA LYS A 129 1.04 -48.98 -23.95
C LYS A 129 0.09 -49.73 -24.86
N TYR A 130 -1.02 -49.11 -25.26
CA TYR A 130 -1.99 -49.73 -26.12
C TYR A 130 -1.40 -49.92 -27.53
N GLN A 131 -1.36 -51.17 -27.99
CA GLN A 131 -0.67 -51.53 -29.24
C GLN A 131 -1.38 -51.03 -30.49
N LYS A 132 -2.71 -50.80 -30.42
CA LYS A 132 -3.47 -50.30 -31.58
C LYS A 132 -3.41 -48.77 -31.63
N PRO A 133 -3.37 -48.18 -32.83
CA PRO A 133 -3.36 -46.73 -32.98
C PRO A 133 -4.62 -46.12 -32.35
N LEU A 134 -4.43 -45.03 -31.61
CA LEU A 134 -5.53 -44.26 -31.06
C LEU A 134 -6.31 -43.60 -32.21
N PRO A 135 -7.65 -43.57 -32.14
CA PRO A 135 -8.48 -43.27 -33.31
C PRO A 135 -8.32 -41.83 -33.80
N GLY A 136 -8.00 -40.89 -32.91
CA GLY A 136 -7.90 -39.47 -33.21
C GLY A 136 -6.52 -38.96 -33.60
N VAL A 137 -5.50 -39.82 -33.73
CA VAL A 137 -4.11 -39.41 -33.99
C VAL A 137 -3.99 -38.50 -35.22
N ALA A 138 -4.69 -38.82 -36.30
CA ALA A 138 -4.67 -38.03 -37.54
C ALA A 138 -5.33 -36.65 -37.44
N ARG A 139 -6.10 -36.39 -36.36
CA ARG A 139 -6.81 -35.12 -36.12
C ARG A 139 -6.09 -34.21 -35.13
N LEU A 140 -4.95 -34.65 -34.59
CA LEU A 140 -4.17 -33.83 -33.69
C LEU A 140 -3.57 -32.62 -34.42
N PRO A 141 -3.39 -31.48 -33.72
CA PRO A 141 -2.69 -30.32 -34.27
C PRO A 141 -1.27 -30.67 -34.75
N ARG A 142 -0.78 -29.95 -35.77
CA ARG A 142 0.59 -30.17 -36.29
C ARG A 142 1.63 -30.04 -35.16
N GLY A 143 2.56 -31.00 -35.11
CA GLY A 143 3.62 -31.04 -34.09
C GLY A 143 3.23 -31.63 -32.73
N VAL A 144 1.93 -31.92 -32.53
CA VAL A 144 1.41 -32.62 -31.36
C VAL A 144 1.35 -34.12 -31.66
N THR A 145 1.91 -34.93 -30.76
CA THR A 145 1.91 -36.39 -30.88
C THR A 145 1.10 -37.02 -29.75
N ALA A 146 0.53 -38.20 -29.98
CA ALA A 146 -0.21 -38.92 -28.94
C ALA A 146 0.61 -39.08 -27.65
N GLY A 147 1.90 -39.41 -27.76
CA GLY A 147 2.78 -39.53 -26.60
C GLY A 147 3.00 -38.22 -25.84
N LYS A 148 3.01 -37.06 -26.51
CA LYS A 148 3.06 -35.75 -25.82
C LYS A 148 1.76 -35.47 -25.07
N VAL A 149 0.61 -35.71 -25.71
CA VAL A 149 -0.72 -35.52 -25.10
C VAL A 149 -0.89 -36.40 -23.87
N LEU A 150 -0.54 -37.69 -23.96
CA LEU A 150 -0.65 -38.63 -22.84
C LEU A 150 0.29 -38.27 -21.68
N ARG A 151 1.50 -37.75 -21.96
CA ARG A 151 2.39 -37.26 -20.90
C ARG A 151 1.86 -35.99 -20.22
N ALA A 152 1.22 -35.09 -20.97
CA ALA A 152 0.66 -33.87 -20.39
C ALA A 152 -0.43 -34.15 -19.33
N MET A 153 -1.10 -35.31 -19.40
CA MET A 153 -2.10 -35.73 -18.41
C MET A 153 -1.52 -35.89 -17.01
N GLU A 154 -0.25 -36.26 -16.89
CA GLU A 154 0.45 -36.31 -15.61
C GLU A 154 0.58 -34.92 -14.99
N ASN A 155 0.91 -33.91 -15.82
CA ASN A 155 0.99 -32.52 -15.37
C ASN A 155 -0.38 -31.98 -14.94
N ILE A 156 -1.44 -32.28 -15.70
CA ILE A 156 -2.81 -31.86 -15.34
C ILE A 156 -3.22 -32.48 -14.00
N ARG A 157 -2.97 -33.79 -13.81
CA ARG A 157 -3.29 -34.49 -12.57
C ARG A 157 -2.48 -33.94 -11.40
N HIS A 158 -1.17 -33.75 -11.59
CA HIS A 158 -0.27 -33.20 -10.57
C HIS A 158 -0.74 -31.81 -10.12
N ALA A 159 -0.97 -30.91 -11.07
CA ALA A 159 -1.45 -29.57 -10.77
C ALA A 159 -2.81 -29.58 -10.04
N ALA A 160 -3.72 -30.48 -10.42
CA ALA A 160 -5.02 -30.61 -9.78
C ALA A 160 -4.95 -31.17 -8.35
N VAL A 161 -4.19 -32.24 -8.14
CA VAL A 161 -4.03 -32.89 -6.82
C VAL A 161 -3.33 -31.96 -5.82
N HIS A 162 -2.26 -31.32 -6.26
CA HIS A 162 -1.48 -30.41 -5.41
C HIS A 162 -2.04 -28.98 -5.38
N ARG A 163 -3.16 -28.73 -6.07
CA ARG A 163 -3.84 -27.43 -6.15
C ARG A 163 -2.85 -26.30 -6.51
N GLU A 164 -2.02 -26.57 -7.51
CA GLU A 164 -0.95 -25.66 -7.88
C GLU A 164 -1.48 -24.29 -8.34
N TYR A 165 -0.69 -23.27 -8.07
CA TYR A 165 -0.95 -21.92 -8.56
C TYR A 165 -0.35 -21.76 -9.95
N LEU A 166 -1.20 -21.78 -10.98
CA LEU A 166 -0.73 -21.69 -12.36
C LEU A 166 -0.68 -20.26 -12.87
N LYS A 167 0.28 -20.02 -13.76
CA LYS A 167 0.27 -18.82 -14.61
C LYS A 167 -0.79 -19.00 -15.69
N ALA A 168 -1.32 -17.88 -16.19
CA ALA A 168 -2.31 -17.89 -17.29
C ALA A 168 -1.89 -18.76 -18.49
N LYS A 169 -0.61 -18.72 -18.86
CA LYS A 169 -0.05 -19.50 -19.99
C LYS A 169 -0.10 -21.01 -19.73
N ASP A 170 0.14 -21.44 -18.49
CA ASP A 170 0.26 -22.85 -18.12
C ASP A 170 -1.13 -23.48 -18.05
N LEU A 171 -2.09 -22.74 -17.47
CA LEU A 171 -3.51 -23.09 -17.49
C LEU A 171 -4.05 -23.23 -18.93
N TRP A 172 -3.69 -22.29 -19.81
CA TRP A 172 -4.06 -22.36 -21.23
C TRP A 172 -3.50 -23.60 -21.93
N ALA A 173 -2.24 -23.95 -21.65
CA ALA A 173 -1.61 -25.14 -22.20
C ALA A 173 -2.33 -26.41 -21.73
N MET A 174 -2.64 -26.50 -20.44
CA MET A 174 -3.38 -27.65 -19.88
C MET A 174 -4.77 -27.83 -20.50
N LEU A 175 -5.50 -26.74 -20.74
CA LEU A 175 -6.82 -26.81 -21.40
C LEU A 175 -6.68 -27.33 -22.85
N ARG A 176 -5.65 -26.88 -23.59
CA ARG A 176 -5.36 -27.38 -24.94
C ARG A 176 -4.90 -28.84 -24.94
N ASP A 177 -4.15 -29.27 -23.94
CA ASP A 177 -3.74 -30.66 -23.78
C ASP A 177 -4.96 -31.55 -23.49
N GLY A 178 -5.91 -31.07 -22.67
CA GLY A 178 -7.21 -31.72 -22.45
C GLY A 178 -8.04 -31.85 -23.74
N GLU A 179 -8.15 -30.78 -24.54
CA GLU A 179 -8.80 -30.85 -25.86
C GLU A 179 -8.11 -31.87 -26.77
N SER A 180 -6.79 -31.88 -26.78
CA SER A 180 -5.99 -32.81 -27.60
C SER A 180 -6.22 -34.26 -27.19
N LEU A 181 -6.38 -34.53 -25.89
CA LEU A 181 -6.77 -35.85 -25.39
C LEU A 181 -8.17 -36.25 -25.91
N LEU A 182 -9.14 -35.35 -25.82
CA LEU A 182 -10.51 -35.65 -26.28
C LEU A 182 -10.57 -35.86 -27.80
N ILE A 183 -9.78 -35.12 -28.58
CA ILE A 183 -9.58 -35.36 -30.02
C ILE A 183 -8.98 -36.75 -30.23
N LEU A 184 -7.92 -37.11 -29.49
CA LEU A 184 -7.21 -38.38 -29.59
C LEU A 184 -8.14 -39.58 -29.33
N LEU A 185 -9.08 -39.43 -28.39
CA LEU A 185 -10.09 -40.44 -28.03
C LEU A 185 -11.35 -40.39 -28.91
N LYS A 186 -11.47 -39.42 -29.83
CA LYS A 186 -12.69 -39.13 -30.62
C LYS A 186 -13.95 -38.90 -29.77
N ASN A 187 -13.82 -38.17 -28.67
CA ASN A 187 -14.94 -37.86 -27.78
C ASN A 187 -15.49 -36.45 -28.09
N GLU A 188 -16.33 -36.33 -29.13
CA GLU A 188 -16.83 -35.02 -29.62
C GLU A 188 -17.71 -34.29 -28.59
N GLY A 189 -18.52 -35.03 -27.83
CA GLY A 189 -19.42 -34.45 -26.83
C GLY A 189 -18.65 -33.70 -25.74
N ARG A 190 -17.66 -34.35 -25.12
CA ARG A 190 -16.79 -33.71 -24.12
C ARG A 190 -15.84 -32.69 -24.73
N LEU A 191 -15.42 -32.88 -25.99
CA LEU A 191 -14.57 -31.90 -26.69
C LEU A 191 -15.28 -30.54 -26.85
N ALA A 192 -16.58 -30.53 -27.14
CA ALA A 192 -17.36 -29.30 -27.23
C ALA A 192 -17.39 -28.57 -25.87
N SER A 193 -17.64 -29.29 -24.78
CA SER A 193 -17.60 -28.74 -23.41
C SER A 193 -16.23 -28.16 -23.05
N MET A 194 -15.15 -28.88 -23.36
CA MET A 194 -13.79 -28.41 -23.08
C MET A 194 -13.42 -27.15 -23.88
N LYS A 195 -13.85 -27.07 -25.15
CA LYS A 195 -13.66 -25.85 -25.96
C LYS A 195 -14.38 -24.65 -25.38
N SER A 196 -15.64 -24.84 -24.97
CA SER A 196 -16.43 -23.79 -24.32
C SER A 196 -15.77 -23.33 -23.02
N LEU A 197 -15.30 -24.27 -22.19
CA LEU A 197 -14.56 -23.95 -20.98
C LEU A 197 -13.28 -23.16 -21.29
N ARG A 198 -12.51 -23.56 -22.30
CA ARG A 198 -11.29 -22.83 -22.69
C ARG A 198 -11.61 -21.41 -23.14
N GLU A 199 -12.66 -21.22 -23.94
CA GLU A 199 -13.09 -19.90 -24.40
C GLU A 199 -13.52 -19.00 -23.23
N GLU A 200 -14.27 -19.54 -22.27
CA GLU A 200 -14.69 -18.80 -21.08
C GLU A 200 -13.50 -18.43 -20.19
N VAL A 201 -12.61 -19.38 -19.89
CA VAL A 201 -11.39 -19.12 -19.13
C VAL A 201 -10.51 -18.09 -19.83
N THR A 202 -10.41 -18.15 -21.16
CA THR A 202 -9.68 -17.16 -21.97
C THR A 202 -10.22 -15.76 -21.77
N LYS A 203 -11.54 -15.60 -21.83
CA LYS A 203 -12.21 -14.31 -21.64
C LYS A 203 -11.86 -13.72 -20.27
N TYR A 204 -11.91 -14.52 -19.20
CA TYR A 204 -11.56 -14.06 -17.86
C TYR A 204 -10.07 -13.72 -17.72
N ILE A 205 -9.18 -14.48 -18.35
CA ILE A 205 -7.74 -14.17 -18.35
C ILE A 205 -7.47 -12.83 -19.05
N LEU A 206 -8.13 -12.57 -20.18
CA LEU A 206 -7.98 -11.30 -20.89
C LEU A 206 -8.51 -10.13 -20.06
N LYS A 207 -9.72 -10.27 -19.51
CA LYS A 207 -10.30 -9.27 -18.62
C LYS A 207 -9.40 -8.97 -17.41
N LEU A 208 -8.85 -10.00 -16.77
CA LEU A 208 -7.95 -9.80 -15.64
C LEU A 208 -6.69 -9.02 -16.04
N LYS A 209 -6.15 -9.27 -17.25
CA LYS A 209 -5.00 -8.52 -17.75
C LYS A 209 -5.33 -7.05 -17.98
N GLU A 210 -6.50 -6.76 -18.54
CA GLU A 210 -7.00 -5.38 -18.73
C GLU A 210 -7.16 -4.68 -17.38
N ASP A 211 -7.82 -5.33 -16.41
CA ASP A 211 -8.00 -4.79 -15.06
C ASP A 211 -6.62 -4.56 -14.37
N GLU A 212 -5.65 -5.45 -14.58
CA GLU A 212 -4.29 -5.31 -14.02
C GLU A 212 -3.55 -4.12 -14.65
N THR A 213 -3.70 -3.89 -15.96
CA THR A 213 -3.11 -2.72 -16.63
C THR A 213 -3.71 -1.42 -16.11
N ASP A 214 -5.04 -1.35 -15.95
CA ASP A 214 -5.73 -0.16 -15.43
C ASP A 214 -5.28 0.16 -13.99
N VAL A 215 -5.15 -0.87 -13.16
CA VAL A 215 -4.64 -0.71 -11.79
C VAL A 215 -3.19 -0.22 -11.79
N LYS A 216 -2.33 -0.74 -12.68
CA LYS A 216 -0.93 -0.28 -12.80
C LYS A 216 -0.85 1.19 -13.21
N GLU A 217 -1.68 1.62 -14.15
CA GLU A 217 -1.74 3.02 -14.59
C GLU A 217 -2.28 3.95 -13.49
N SER A 218 -3.30 3.52 -12.75
CA SER A 218 -3.83 4.24 -11.58
C SER A 218 -2.77 4.40 -10.49
N ILE A 219 -2.02 3.34 -10.19
CA ILE A 219 -0.90 3.37 -9.24
C ILE A 219 0.19 4.35 -9.73
N ALA A 220 0.58 4.30 -11.00
CA ALA A 220 1.57 5.22 -11.56
C ALA A 220 1.12 6.69 -11.46
N THR A 221 -0.16 6.95 -11.75
CA THR A 221 -0.77 8.28 -11.63
C THR A 221 -0.73 8.78 -10.18
N ALA A 222 -1.10 7.93 -9.22
CA ALA A 222 -1.06 8.27 -7.80
C ALA A 222 0.38 8.56 -7.32
N HIS A 223 1.36 7.78 -7.77
CA HIS A 223 2.77 8.03 -7.48
C HIS A 223 3.25 9.38 -8.03
N ASN A 224 2.91 9.70 -9.27
CA ASN A 224 3.27 10.98 -9.89
C ASN A 224 2.64 12.16 -9.14
N PHE A 225 1.36 12.06 -8.78
CA PHE A 225 0.69 13.08 -7.98
C PHE A 225 1.38 13.28 -6.63
N ALA A 226 1.70 12.20 -5.92
CA ALA A 226 2.40 12.28 -4.64
C ALA A 226 3.79 12.92 -4.78
N ALA A 227 4.54 12.59 -5.84
CA ALA A 227 5.85 13.17 -6.12
C ALA A 227 5.77 14.70 -6.32
N VAL A 228 4.79 15.17 -7.08
CA VAL A 228 4.54 16.61 -7.28
C VAL A 228 4.21 17.30 -5.96
N GLN A 229 3.36 16.71 -5.12
CA GLN A 229 3.00 17.31 -3.83
C GLN A 229 4.20 17.35 -2.87
N ILE A 230 5.04 16.31 -2.85
CA ILE A 230 6.26 16.29 -2.05
C ILE A 230 7.21 17.40 -2.52
N ALA A 231 7.39 17.59 -3.82
CA ALA A 231 8.24 18.67 -4.35
C ALA A 231 7.72 20.05 -3.95
N ARG A 232 6.40 20.27 -4.06
CA ARG A 232 5.75 21.52 -3.64
C ARG A 232 5.93 21.79 -2.15
N LEU A 233 5.70 20.79 -1.29
CA LEU A 233 5.86 20.94 0.16
C LEU A 233 7.32 21.24 0.54
N LYS A 234 8.29 20.58 -0.11
CA LYS A 234 9.72 20.88 0.08
C LYS A 234 10.07 22.31 -0.30
N GLN A 235 9.50 22.82 -1.39
CA GLN A 235 9.69 24.22 -1.79
C GLN A 235 9.11 25.18 -0.74
N GLN A 236 7.89 24.93 -0.28
CA GLN A 236 7.25 25.75 0.75
C GLN A 236 8.02 25.73 2.08
N GLU A 237 8.55 24.57 2.46
CA GLU A 237 9.42 24.43 3.63
C GLU A 237 10.70 25.28 3.47
N ALA A 238 11.38 25.19 2.32
CA ALA A 238 12.58 25.96 2.06
C ALA A 238 12.32 27.48 2.09
N GLU A 239 11.22 27.94 1.49
CA GLU A 239 10.81 29.35 1.52
C GLU A 239 10.51 29.82 2.95
N ALA A 240 9.79 29.02 3.74
CA ALA A 240 9.47 29.35 5.13
C ALA A 240 10.72 29.41 6.01
N VAL A 241 11.67 28.48 5.82
CA VAL A 241 12.97 28.48 6.52
C VAL A 241 13.76 29.74 6.15
N ALA A 242 13.89 30.07 4.86
CA ALA A 242 14.60 31.25 4.41
C ALA A 242 13.99 32.55 4.99
N GLN A 243 12.66 32.66 5.02
CA GLN A 243 11.98 33.81 5.63
C GLN A 243 12.24 33.89 7.14
N ALA A 244 12.23 32.76 7.85
CA ALA A 244 12.51 32.72 9.29
C ALA A 244 13.96 33.15 9.58
N GLU A 245 14.91 32.70 8.77
CA GLU A 245 16.32 33.09 8.88
C GLU A 245 16.55 34.56 8.59
N ALA A 246 15.92 35.12 7.55
CA ALA A 246 15.97 36.54 7.25
C ALA A 246 15.41 37.39 8.40
N ARG A 247 14.27 37.00 8.98
CA ARG A 247 13.71 37.67 10.16
C ARG A 247 14.64 37.59 11.36
N ARG A 248 15.27 36.43 11.59
CA ARG A 248 16.24 36.25 12.68
C ARG A 248 17.47 37.14 12.48
N ALA A 249 17.97 37.27 11.25
CA ALA A 249 19.09 38.15 10.92
C ALA A 249 18.73 39.63 11.15
N ALA A 250 17.54 40.06 10.72
CA ALA A 250 17.05 41.42 10.95
C ALA A 250 16.95 41.74 12.45
N PHE A 251 16.41 40.82 13.27
CA PHE A 251 16.40 41.00 14.73
C PHE A 251 17.81 41.12 15.30
N ARG A 252 18.74 40.26 14.89
CA ARG A 252 20.14 40.33 15.34
C ARG A 252 20.79 41.67 15.00
N CYS A 253 20.55 42.20 13.81
CA CYS A 253 21.07 43.50 13.39
C CYS A 253 20.53 44.63 14.28
N SER A 254 19.20 44.71 14.42
CA SER A 254 18.54 45.76 15.20
C SER A 254 18.95 45.75 16.68
N TYR A 255 19.00 44.57 17.32
CA TYR A 255 19.46 44.47 18.71
C TYR A 255 20.96 44.73 18.83
N GLY A 256 21.77 44.31 17.84
CA GLY A 256 23.19 44.61 17.79
C GLY A 256 23.47 46.11 17.74
N GLU A 257 22.73 46.85 16.90
CA GLU A 257 22.79 48.32 16.82
C GLU A 257 22.41 48.97 18.15
N GLN A 258 21.32 48.52 18.79
CA GLN A 258 20.89 49.04 20.09
C GLN A 258 21.94 48.79 21.19
N ILE A 259 22.51 47.59 21.25
CA ILE A 259 23.58 47.26 22.21
C ILE A 259 24.80 48.13 21.95
N THR A 260 25.20 48.29 20.69
CA THR A 260 26.37 49.10 20.31
C THR A 260 26.17 50.57 20.70
N ALA A 261 25.00 51.14 20.43
CA ALA A 261 24.65 52.50 20.84
C ALA A 261 24.66 52.66 22.37
N LEU A 262 24.13 51.68 23.11
CA LEU A 262 24.14 51.68 24.56
C LEU A 262 25.59 51.67 25.11
N VAL A 263 26.44 50.76 24.60
CA VAL A 263 27.85 50.65 25.02
C VAL A 263 28.65 51.92 24.72
N ALA A 264 28.44 52.53 23.55
CA ALA A 264 29.07 53.79 23.18
C ALA A 264 28.68 54.93 24.14
N ASN A 265 27.39 55.04 24.48
CA ASN A 265 26.90 56.02 25.45
C ASN A 265 27.46 55.81 26.86
N PHE A 266 27.69 54.55 27.27
CA PHE A 266 28.37 54.24 28.53
C PHE A 266 29.82 54.72 28.55
N HIS A 267 30.58 54.52 27.45
CA HIS A 267 31.98 54.97 27.38
C HIS A 267 32.12 56.50 27.44
N VAL A 268 31.22 57.25 26.79
CA VAL A 268 31.22 58.72 26.84
C VAL A 268 30.91 59.24 28.24
N LYS A 269 29.99 58.60 28.97
CA LYS A 269 29.69 58.93 30.38
C LYS A 269 30.82 58.53 31.34
N GLY A 270 31.51 57.43 31.08
CA GLY A 270 32.70 57.02 31.83
C GLY A 270 33.89 57.95 31.63
N ALA A 271 34.10 58.48 30.42
CA ALA A 271 35.19 59.41 30.10
C ALA A 271 34.97 60.83 30.68
N THR A 272 33.71 61.23 30.88
CA THR A 272 33.35 62.53 31.48
C THR A 272 33.30 62.50 33.01
N GLN A 273 33.58 61.36 33.64
CA GLN A 273 33.54 61.18 35.09
C GLN A 273 34.79 60.47 35.64
N ILE A 274 35.97 60.72 35.06
CA ILE A 274 37.24 60.49 35.78
C ILE A 274 37.50 61.70 36.69
N ARG A 275 36.68 61.84 37.72
CA ARG A 275 37.08 62.43 38.99
C ARG A 275 36.94 61.32 40.00
N GLN A 276 38.07 60.81 40.51
CA GLN A 276 38.09 59.68 41.45
C GLN A 276 37.05 59.89 42.56
N PRO A 277 36.02 59.04 42.66
CA PRO A 277 35.19 59.05 43.85
C PRO A 277 36.02 58.48 45.00
N SER A 278 36.02 59.17 46.15
CA SER A 278 36.55 58.59 47.38
C SER A 278 35.87 57.24 47.63
N PHE A 279 36.64 56.29 48.16
CA PHE A 279 36.24 54.90 48.41
C PHE A 279 34.87 54.77 49.10
N GLU A 280 34.50 55.74 49.95
CA GLU A 280 33.22 55.79 50.67
C GLU A 280 32.00 56.02 49.75
N ALA A 281 32.12 56.85 48.71
CA ALA A 281 31.01 57.11 47.79
C ALA A 281 30.74 55.91 46.87
N ALA A 282 31.79 55.20 46.47
CA ALA A 282 31.69 53.97 45.68
C ALA A 282 31.04 52.83 46.49
N ALA A 283 31.39 52.70 47.77
CA ALA A 283 30.78 51.72 48.67
C ALA A 283 29.29 51.98 48.89
N ALA A 284 28.89 53.25 49.12
CA ALA A 284 27.49 53.61 49.30
C ALA A 284 26.64 53.35 48.03
N ALA A 285 27.16 53.69 46.86
CA ALA A 285 26.48 53.43 45.59
C ALA A 285 26.35 51.93 45.29
N PHE A 286 27.40 51.15 45.59
CA PHE A 286 27.35 49.69 45.43
C PHE A 286 26.34 49.05 46.37
N LEU A 287 26.27 49.47 47.65
CA LEU A 287 25.27 48.98 48.60
C LEU A 287 23.84 49.31 48.16
N LEU A 288 23.58 50.51 47.64
CA LEU A 288 22.26 50.89 47.10
C LEU A 288 21.88 50.09 45.85
N PHE A 289 22.84 49.87 44.94
CA PHE A 289 22.62 49.02 43.77
C PHE A 289 22.36 47.58 44.17
N PHE A 290 23.18 47.02 45.07
CA PHE A 290 23.03 45.66 45.57
C PHE A 290 21.71 45.47 46.31
N ALA A 291 21.28 46.44 47.12
CA ALA A 291 19.98 46.41 47.79
C ALA A 291 18.81 46.42 46.78
N ARG A 292 18.88 47.25 45.72
CA ARG A 292 17.87 47.26 44.65
C ARG A 292 17.86 45.96 43.85
N PHE A 293 19.04 45.42 43.54
CA PHE A 293 19.17 44.15 42.84
C PHE A 293 18.60 42.99 43.66
N MET A 294 18.95 42.91 44.94
CA MET A 294 18.42 41.89 45.86
C MET A 294 16.91 42.01 46.02
N ARG A 295 16.34 43.23 46.10
CA ARG A 295 14.89 43.42 46.13
C ARG A 295 14.20 42.89 44.87
N SER A 296 14.74 43.18 43.69
CA SER A 296 14.19 42.67 42.42
C SER A 296 14.32 41.16 42.30
N ALA A 297 15.46 40.59 42.69
CA ALA A 297 15.68 39.15 42.70
C ALA A 297 14.72 38.44 43.69
N PHE A 298 14.51 39.01 44.87
CA PHE A 298 13.59 38.46 45.86
C PHE A 298 12.14 38.48 45.38
N MET A 299 11.69 39.55 44.72
CA MET A 299 10.35 39.62 44.13
C MET A 299 10.15 38.58 43.02
N LEU A 300 11.18 38.33 42.20
CA LEU A 300 11.13 37.30 41.15
C LEU A 300 11.04 35.88 41.76
N VAL A 301 11.86 35.59 42.76
CA VAL A 301 11.84 34.29 43.45
C VAL A 301 10.51 34.08 44.16
N PHE A 302 9.96 35.12 44.80
CA PHE A 302 8.65 35.06 45.44
C PHE A 302 7.52 34.79 44.44
N ASP A 303 7.51 35.45 43.27
CA ASP A 303 6.50 35.18 42.22
C ASP A 303 6.58 33.74 41.71
N ILE A 304 7.80 33.20 41.53
CA ILE A 304 8.01 31.81 41.13
C ILE A 304 7.51 30.83 42.21
N LEU A 305 7.81 31.09 43.48
CA LEU A 305 7.36 30.25 44.59
C LEU A 305 5.84 30.27 44.75
N CYS A 306 5.19 31.43 44.62
CA CYS A 306 3.73 31.54 44.64
C CYS A 306 3.07 30.74 43.50
N ARG A 307 3.64 30.78 42.29
CA ARG A 307 3.14 29.98 41.15
C ARG A 307 3.35 28.48 41.37
N LEU A 308 4.50 28.07 41.91
CA LEU A 308 4.78 26.68 42.27
C LEU A 308 3.82 26.17 43.35
N TYR A 309 3.56 26.98 44.38
CA TYR A 309 2.61 26.64 45.44
C TYR A 309 1.19 26.49 44.88
N ALA A 310 0.73 27.40 44.01
CA ALA A 310 -0.58 27.29 43.37
C ALA A 310 -0.72 26.03 42.52
N VAL A 311 0.34 25.63 41.80
CA VAL A 311 0.37 24.39 41.01
C VAL A 311 0.33 23.16 41.93
N LEU A 312 1.09 23.14 43.02
CA LEU A 312 1.09 22.02 43.97
C LEU A 312 -0.23 21.89 44.73
N ALA A 313 -0.85 23.01 45.14
CA ALA A 313 -2.15 23.00 45.82
C ALA A 313 -3.29 22.53 44.90
N GLY A 314 -3.18 22.75 43.58
CA GLY A 314 -4.15 22.25 42.59
C GLY A 314 -3.98 20.77 42.22
N ILE A 315 -2.91 20.10 42.66
CA ILE A 315 -2.65 18.66 42.40
C ILE A 315 -3.19 17.77 43.54
N PHE A 316 -3.53 18.35 44.69
CA PHE A 316 -4.05 17.65 45.88
C PHE A 316 -5.56 17.87 46.13
N LEU A 317 -6.29 18.35 45.12
CA LEU A 317 -7.76 18.43 45.11
C LEU A 317 -8.33 17.46 44.08
#